data_AF-A0A444K8L9-F1
#
_entry.id   AF-A0A444K8L9-F1
#
_cell.length_a   1.000
_cell.length_b   1.000
_cell.length_c   1.000
_cell.angle_alpha   90.00
_cell.angle_beta   90.00
_cell.angle_gamma   90.00
#
_symmetry.space_group_name_H-M   'P 1'
#
loop_
_entity.id
_entity.type
_entity.pdbx_description
1 polymer ?
#
loop_
_entity_poly.entity_id
_entity_poly.type
_entity_poly.pdbx_seq_one_letter_code
_entity_poly.pdbx_strand_id
1 'polypeptide(L)'
;MAQRAIAHDADDPWTHFAAGYVHMMARRTQAAVTALTDAITLNPNLAIAHVILGAAYGFGGMPQDGLHHLAIAERLSPRDSTQQPGVLTVTGMCHFVAQRYVDAASFEHRAVLLRPHFGAAWRTLAAAAGMAGDLDEATHALSEAKRLHPTLSVQWVEKYYPMTREQDRAAYLEGLRTAGLE
;
A
#
# COMPACT_ATOMS: atom_id res chain seq x y z
N MET A 1 16.84 14.85 4.46
CA MET A 1 15.88 15.95 4.21
C MET A 1 14.72 15.91 5.21
N ALA A 2 14.06 14.77 5.45
CA ALA A 2 13.00 14.63 6.47
C ALA A 2 13.39 15.14 7.88
N GLN A 3 14.57 14.77 8.39
CA GLN A 3 15.04 15.23 9.72
C GLN A 3 15.24 16.75 9.84
N ARG A 4 15.50 17.45 8.72
CA ARG A 4 15.65 18.92 8.73
C ARG A 4 14.32 19.65 8.64
N ALA A 5 13.27 19.03 8.09
CA ALA A 5 11.94 19.61 8.01
C ALA A 5 11.23 19.58 9.38
N ILE A 6 11.33 18.46 10.11
CA ILE A 6 10.79 18.31 11.47
C ILE A 6 11.38 19.35 12.44
N ALA A 7 12.62 19.79 12.22
CA ALA A 7 13.29 20.78 13.08
C ALA A 7 12.76 22.22 12.92
N HIS A 8 12.01 22.53 11.86
CA HIS A 8 11.53 23.88 11.59
C HIS A 8 10.01 24.07 11.80
N ASP A 9 9.22 23.00 11.78
CA ASP A 9 7.78 23.04 12.06
C ASP A 9 7.31 21.73 12.71
N ALA A 10 7.73 21.52 13.96
CA ALA A 10 7.48 20.28 14.71
C ALA A 10 6.01 20.06 15.07
N ASP A 11 5.17 21.10 14.95
CA ASP A 11 3.76 21.09 15.32
C ASP A 11 2.83 20.91 14.09
N ASP A 12 3.38 20.87 12.87
CA ASP A 12 2.60 20.61 11.66
C ASP A 12 2.39 19.09 11.43
N PRO A 13 1.14 18.58 11.47
CA PRO A 13 0.85 17.17 11.22
C PRO A 13 1.29 16.72 9.82
N TRP A 14 1.34 17.60 8.82
CA TRP A 14 1.75 17.23 7.46
C TRP A 14 3.24 16.96 7.34
N THR A 15 4.05 17.62 8.14
CA THR A 15 5.49 17.37 8.23
C THR A 15 5.78 15.96 8.76
N HIS A 16 5.09 15.56 9.82
CA HIS A 16 5.17 14.20 10.38
C HIS A 16 4.60 13.15 9.42
N PHE A 17 3.48 13.45 8.77
CA PHE A 17 2.89 12.60 7.73
C PHE A 17 3.90 12.33 6.59
N ALA A 18 4.54 13.38 6.07
CA ALA A 18 5.52 13.26 4.99
C ALA A 18 6.76 12.45 5.44
N ALA A 19 7.25 12.67 6.66
CA ALA A 19 8.34 11.88 7.23
C ALA A 19 7.95 10.39 7.34
N GLY A 20 6.74 10.12 7.82
CA GLY A 20 6.16 8.78 7.89
C GLY A 20 6.12 8.07 6.55
N TYR A 21 5.60 8.75 5.51
CA TYR A 21 5.56 8.23 4.15
C TYR A 21 6.96 7.90 3.62
N VAL A 22 7.94 8.79 3.82
CA VAL A 22 9.34 8.57 3.40
C VAL A 22 9.95 7.37 4.14
N HIS A 23 9.71 7.24 5.44
CA HIS A 23 10.19 6.10 6.22
C HIS A 23 9.57 4.78 5.76
N MET A 24 8.28 4.76 5.42
CA MET A 24 7.59 3.60 4.86
C MET A 24 8.24 3.18 3.53
N MET A 25 8.43 4.13 2.61
CA MET A 25 9.08 3.85 1.32
C MET A 25 10.53 3.37 1.48
N ALA A 26 11.22 3.79 2.54
CA ALA A 26 12.56 3.34 2.88
C ALA A 26 12.59 2.00 3.66
N ARG A 27 11.45 1.29 3.78
CA ARG A 27 11.29 0.04 4.57
C ARG A 27 11.68 0.18 6.05
N ARG A 28 11.56 1.40 6.61
CA ARG A 28 11.83 1.70 8.02
C ARG A 28 10.52 1.71 8.80
N THR A 29 9.90 0.54 8.93
CA THR A 29 8.55 0.37 9.47
C THR A 29 8.36 1.08 10.81
N GLN A 30 9.26 0.90 11.79
CA GLN A 30 9.11 1.53 13.10
C GLN A 30 9.12 3.06 13.04
N ALA A 31 10.05 3.64 12.26
CA ALA A 31 10.13 5.10 12.10
C ALA A 31 8.92 5.67 11.36
N ALA A 32 8.36 4.90 10.42
CA ALA A 32 7.13 5.28 9.72
C ALA A 32 5.94 5.32 10.68
N VAL A 33 5.78 4.28 11.49
CA VAL A 33 4.71 4.18 12.48
C VAL A 33 4.81 5.31 13.50
N THR A 34 6.00 5.59 14.04
CA THR A 34 6.20 6.71 14.98
C THR A 34 5.78 8.04 14.37
N ALA A 35 6.32 8.42 13.21
CA ALA A 35 6.01 9.70 12.59
C ALA A 35 4.52 9.83 12.19
N LEU A 36 3.89 8.75 11.70
CA LEU A 36 2.46 8.80 11.38
C LEU A 36 1.58 8.87 12.63
N THR A 37 2.02 8.27 13.74
CA THR A 37 1.34 8.40 15.03
C THR A 37 1.45 9.82 15.57
N ASP A 38 2.60 10.48 15.40
CA ASP A 38 2.78 11.89 15.77
C ASP A 38 1.86 12.80 14.93
N ALA A 39 1.76 12.54 13.62
CA ALA A 39 0.84 13.26 12.72
C ALA A 39 -0.63 13.12 13.17
N ILE A 40 -1.05 11.92 13.56
CA ILE A 40 -2.41 11.65 14.07
C ILE A 40 -2.62 12.28 15.43
N THR A 41 -1.59 12.33 16.29
CA THR A 41 -1.67 12.99 17.61
C THR A 41 -1.90 14.50 17.45
N LEU A 42 -1.22 15.13 16.50
CA LEU A 42 -1.39 16.55 16.18
C LEU A 42 -2.73 16.85 15.47
N ASN A 43 -3.20 15.94 14.60
CA ASN A 43 -4.50 16.04 13.96
C ASN A 43 -5.23 14.68 13.89
N PRO A 44 -6.08 14.36 14.88
CA PRO A 44 -6.81 13.09 14.93
C PRO A 44 -7.80 12.87 13.78
N ASN A 45 -8.18 13.93 13.06
CA ASN A 45 -9.10 13.87 11.93
C ASN A 45 -8.38 13.73 10.58
N LEU A 46 -7.05 13.59 10.56
CA LEU A 46 -6.26 13.44 9.35
C LEU A 46 -6.42 12.01 8.78
N ALA A 47 -7.55 11.75 8.11
CA ALA A 47 -7.91 10.42 7.60
C ALA A 47 -6.82 9.79 6.70
N ILE A 48 -6.14 10.59 5.88
CA ILE A 48 -5.04 10.10 5.04
C ILE A 48 -3.84 9.58 5.87
N ALA A 49 -3.56 10.14 7.05
CA ALA A 49 -2.51 9.63 7.93
C ALA A 49 -2.86 8.24 8.46
N HIS A 50 -4.13 7.96 8.73
CA HIS A 50 -4.60 6.62 9.04
C HIS A 50 -4.44 5.65 7.86
N VAL A 51 -4.70 6.07 6.61
CA VAL A 51 -4.46 5.23 5.42
C VAL A 51 -2.98 4.88 5.28
N ILE A 52 -2.09 5.87 5.39
CA ILE A 52 -0.64 5.64 5.26
C ILE A 52 -0.08 4.85 6.45
N LEU A 53 -0.61 5.03 7.66
CA LEU A 53 -0.26 4.20 8.81
C LEU A 53 -0.72 2.76 8.60
N GLY A 54 -1.92 2.58 8.03
CA GLY A 54 -2.41 1.28 7.60
C GLY A 54 -1.45 0.59 6.62
N ALA A 55 -0.95 1.33 5.65
CA ALA A 55 0.03 0.85 4.67
C ALA A 55 1.38 0.52 5.32
N ALA A 56 1.86 1.36 6.25
CA ALA A 56 3.11 1.12 6.96
C ALA A 56 3.07 -0.18 7.79
N TYR A 57 1.95 -0.45 8.47
CA TYR A 57 1.72 -1.73 9.17
C TYR A 57 1.63 -2.90 8.20
N GLY A 58 0.84 -2.80 7.13
CA GLY A 58 0.71 -3.84 6.10
C GLY A 58 2.05 -4.22 5.49
N PHE A 59 2.82 -3.25 4.98
CA PHE A 59 4.16 -3.50 4.44
C PHE A 59 5.18 -3.98 5.49
N GLY A 60 4.92 -3.69 6.76
CA GLY A 60 5.68 -4.19 7.90
C GLY A 60 5.35 -5.62 8.32
N GLY A 61 4.34 -6.26 7.73
CA GLY A 61 3.90 -7.61 8.12
C GLY A 61 2.90 -7.65 9.27
N MET A 62 2.21 -6.54 9.54
CA MET A 62 1.21 -6.39 10.61
C MET A 62 -0.15 -6.05 9.98
N PRO A 63 -0.74 -6.98 9.19
CA PRO A 63 -1.92 -6.66 8.39
C PRO A 63 -3.16 -6.32 9.23
N GLN A 64 -3.28 -6.84 10.47
CA GLN A 64 -4.42 -6.55 11.34
C GLN A 64 -4.40 -5.12 11.88
N ASP A 65 -3.24 -4.63 12.32
CA ASP A 65 -3.05 -3.23 12.69
C ASP A 65 -3.30 -2.31 11.47
N GLY A 66 -2.86 -2.77 10.29
CA GLY A 66 -3.14 -2.11 9.02
C GLY A 66 -4.64 -1.88 8.78
N LEU A 67 -5.41 -2.97 8.85
CA LEU A 67 -6.87 -2.95 8.67
C LEU A 67 -7.59 -2.14 9.75
N HIS A 68 -7.10 -2.14 10.98
CA HIS A 68 -7.65 -1.31 12.05
C HIS A 68 -7.60 0.19 11.69
N HIS A 69 -6.44 0.68 11.23
CA HIS A 69 -6.32 2.09 10.85
C HIS A 69 -7.12 2.43 9.59
N LEU A 70 -7.26 1.52 8.64
CA LEU A 70 -8.13 1.71 7.47
C LEU A 70 -9.60 1.87 7.87
N ALA A 71 -10.09 1.06 8.81
CA ALA A 71 -11.45 1.20 9.34
C ALA A 71 -11.67 2.56 10.03
N ILE A 72 -10.64 3.13 10.67
CA ILE A 72 -10.71 4.50 11.22
C ILE A 72 -10.77 5.53 10.09
N ALA A 73 -9.91 5.42 9.06
CA ALA A 73 -9.92 6.33 7.92
C ALA A 73 -11.29 6.38 7.22
N GLU A 74 -11.93 5.22 7.03
CA GLU A 74 -13.28 5.13 6.47
C GLU A 74 -14.34 5.81 7.35
N ARG A 75 -14.23 5.70 8.68
CA ARG A 75 -15.15 6.38 9.62
C ARG A 75 -14.97 7.89 9.62
N LEU A 76 -13.74 8.37 9.48
CA LEU A 76 -13.42 9.81 9.43
C LEU A 76 -13.90 10.44 8.11
N SER A 77 -13.82 9.69 6.99
CA SER A 77 -14.15 10.19 5.65
C SER A 77 -15.05 9.24 4.84
N PRO A 78 -16.27 8.90 5.32
CA PRO A 78 -17.11 7.84 4.74
C PRO A 78 -17.67 8.17 3.34
N ARG A 79 -17.58 9.44 2.91
CA ARG A 79 -18.09 9.92 1.61
C ARG A 79 -16.98 10.47 0.72
N ASP A 80 -15.73 10.31 1.12
CA ASP A 80 -14.59 10.80 0.33
C ASP A 80 -14.23 9.78 -0.76
N SER A 81 -14.86 9.94 -1.92
CA SER A 81 -14.56 9.14 -3.12
C SER A 81 -13.14 9.33 -3.64
N THR A 82 -12.44 10.41 -3.24
CA THR A 82 -11.08 10.66 -3.67
C THR A 82 -10.08 9.74 -2.98
N GLN A 83 -10.35 9.39 -1.71
CA GLN A 83 -9.53 8.52 -0.88
C GLN A 83 -9.87 7.04 -1.03
N GLN A 84 -11.12 6.74 -1.42
CA GLN A 84 -11.63 5.37 -1.49
C GLN A 84 -10.74 4.39 -2.30
N PRO A 85 -10.18 4.74 -3.48
CA PRO A 85 -9.26 3.83 -4.19
C PRO A 85 -7.99 3.52 -3.38
N GLY A 86 -7.46 4.51 -2.64
CA GLY A 86 -6.29 4.31 -1.78
C GLY A 86 -6.59 3.37 -0.60
N VAL A 87 -7.74 3.54 0.05
CA VAL A 87 -8.19 2.65 1.13
C VAL A 87 -8.34 1.22 0.62
N LEU A 88 -8.98 1.03 -0.54
CA LEU A 88 -9.17 -0.31 -1.13
C LEU A 88 -7.83 -0.98 -1.44
N THR A 89 -6.88 -0.27 -2.05
CA THR A 89 -5.55 -0.84 -2.36
C THR A 89 -4.75 -1.17 -1.11
N VAL A 90 -4.77 -0.32 -0.08
CA VAL A 90 -4.08 -0.67 1.18
C VAL A 90 -4.78 -1.84 1.88
N THR A 91 -6.10 -1.94 1.80
CA THR A 91 -6.86 -3.09 2.32
C THR A 91 -6.48 -4.37 1.58
N GLY A 92 -6.48 -4.34 0.25
CA GLY A 92 -6.06 -5.46 -0.61
C GLY A 92 -4.64 -5.91 -0.28
N MET A 93 -3.70 -4.96 -0.15
CA MET A 93 -2.33 -5.25 0.29
C MET A 93 -2.27 -5.90 1.69
N CYS A 94 -3.05 -5.45 2.67
CA CYS A 94 -3.12 -6.10 3.98
C CYS A 94 -3.68 -7.52 3.90
N HIS A 95 -4.69 -7.76 3.05
CA HIS A 95 -5.18 -9.12 2.78
C HIS A 95 -4.11 -9.99 2.09
N PHE A 96 -3.34 -9.43 1.16
CA PHE A 96 -2.23 -10.12 0.50
C PHE A 96 -1.18 -10.59 1.51
N VAL A 97 -0.73 -9.69 2.39
CA VAL A 97 0.24 -10.00 3.46
C VAL A 97 -0.32 -11.02 4.45
N ALA A 98 -1.63 -11.01 4.68
CA ALA A 98 -2.32 -12.04 5.47
C ALA A 98 -2.55 -13.37 4.70
N GLN A 99 -1.97 -13.54 3.50
CA GLN A 99 -2.11 -14.70 2.62
C GLN A 99 -3.57 -15.00 2.20
N ARG A 100 -4.44 -13.98 2.25
CA ARG A 100 -5.84 -14.04 1.79
C ARG A 100 -5.93 -13.50 0.37
N TYR A 101 -5.37 -14.24 -0.58
CA TYR A 101 -5.15 -13.77 -1.95
C TYR A 101 -6.44 -13.46 -2.72
N VAL A 102 -7.48 -14.27 -2.54
CA VAL A 102 -8.81 -14.04 -3.16
C VAL A 102 -9.43 -12.72 -2.68
N ASP A 103 -9.40 -12.47 -1.37
CA ASP A 103 -9.89 -11.19 -0.82
C ASP A 103 -9.05 -10.02 -1.35
N ALA A 104 -7.72 -10.18 -1.38
CA ALA A 104 -6.80 -9.16 -1.87
C ALA A 104 -7.14 -8.78 -3.32
N ALA A 105 -7.31 -9.77 -4.20
CA ALA A 105 -7.71 -9.54 -5.59
C ALA A 105 -9.07 -8.82 -5.67
N SER A 106 -10.06 -9.23 -4.88
CA SER A 106 -11.38 -8.58 -4.85
C SER A 106 -11.31 -7.09 -4.48
N PHE A 107 -10.50 -6.72 -3.47
CA PHE A 107 -10.31 -5.33 -3.08
C PHE A 107 -9.59 -4.51 -4.15
N GLU A 108 -8.53 -5.06 -4.75
CA GLU A 108 -7.79 -4.37 -5.81
C GLU A 108 -8.61 -4.23 -7.10
N HIS A 109 -9.42 -5.24 -7.44
CA HIS A 109 -10.37 -5.17 -8.55
C HIS A 109 -11.33 -3.98 -8.39
N ARG A 110 -11.89 -3.80 -7.19
CA ARG A 110 -12.71 -2.63 -6.88
C ARG A 110 -11.92 -1.33 -6.97
N ALA A 111 -10.66 -1.31 -6.54
CA ALA A 111 -9.81 -0.12 -6.61
C ALA A 111 -9.54 0.31 -8.07
N VAL A 112 -9.25 -0.64 -8.96
CA VAL A 112 -8.99 -0.34 -10.38
C VAL A 112 -10.25 0.08 -11.13
N LEU A 113 -11.43 -0.42 -10.74
CA LEU A 113 -12.71 0.07 -11.30
C LEU A 113 -12.97 1.53 -10.93
N LEU A 114 -12.63 1.94 -9.69
CA LEU A 114 -12.79 3.33 -9.27
C LEU A 114 -11.71 4.25 -9.84
N ARG A 115 -10.48 3.75 -10.01
CA ARG A 115 -9.36 4.52 -10.55
C ARG A 115 -8.50 3.66 -11.50
N PRO A 116 -8.87 3.55 -12.78
CA PRO A 116 -8.16 2.71 -13.75
C PRO A 116 -6.70 3.13 -14.00
N HIS A 117 -6.33 4.37 -13.70
CA HIS A 117 -4.96 4.87 -13.84
C HIS A 117 -4.11 4.68 -12.57
N PHE A 118 -4.58 3.90 -11.59
CA PHE A 118 -3.85 3.66 -10.35
C PHE A 118 -2.93 2.44 -10.46
N GLY A 119 -1.71 2.65 -10.97
CA GLY A 119 -0.77 1.56 -11.24
C GLY A 119 -0.32 0.75 -10.01
N ALA A 120 -0.55 1.23 -8.78
CA ALA A 120 -0.33 0.42 -7.58
C ALA A 120 -1.37 -0.71 -7.46
N ALA A 121 -2.64 -0.39 -7.67
CA ALA A 121 -3.73 -1.35 -7.59
C ALA A 121 -3.59 -2.47 -8.63
N TRP A 122 -3.30 -2.12 -9.89
CA TRP A 122 -3.05 -3.12 -10.94
C TRP A 122 -1.90 -4.07 -10.63
N ARG A 123 -0.80 -3.57 -10.04
CA ARG A 123 0.33 -4.42 -9.65
C ARG A 123 -0.04 -5.39 -8.53
N THR A 124 -0.76 -4.92 -7.52
CA THR A 124 -1.16 -5.77 -6.40
C THR A 124 -2.28 -6.73 -6.80
N LEU A 125 -3.18 -6.34 -7.72
CA LEU A 125 -4.14 -7.24 -8.35
C LEU A 125 -3.44 -8.37 -9.10
N ALA A 126 -2.45 -8.06 -9.94
CA ALA A 126 -1.68 -9.06 -10.67
C ALA A 126 -1.00 -10.06 -9.72
N ALA A 127 -0.36 -9.57 -8.65
CA ALA A 127 0.26 -10.42 -7.65
C ALA A 127 -0.77 -11.29 -6.90
N ALA A 128 -1.88 -10.69 -6.46
CA ALA A 128 -2.92 -11.38 -5.70
C ALA A 128 -3.64 -12.45 -6.54
N ALA A 129 -4.05 -12.12 -7.76
CA ALA A 129 -4.69 -13.05 -8.69
C ALA A 129 -3.75 -14.21 -9.05
N GLY A 130 -2.46 -13.92 -9.28
CA GLY A 130 -1.44 -14.95 -9.52
C GLY A 130 -1.29 -15.92 -8.35
N MET A 131 -1.27 -15.41 -7.11
CA MET A 131 -1.23 -16.27 -5.91
C MET A 131 -2.56 -17.00 -5.64
N ALA A 132 -3.70 -16.45 -6.10
CA ALA A 132 -5.00 -17.08 -6.03
C ALA A 132 -5.23 -18.15 -7.12
N GLY A 133 -4.35 -18.21 -8.13
CA GLY A 133 -4.46 -19.13 -9.26
C GLY A 133 -5.37 -18.65 -10.40
N ASP A 134 -5.86 -17.41 -10.34
CA ASP A 134 -6.63 -16.80 -11.43
C ASP A 134 -5.66 -16.18 -12.46
N LEU A 135 -5.16 -17.03 -13.36
CA LEU A 135 -4.13 -16.64 -14.33
C LEU A 135 -4.62 -15.60 -15.33
N ASP A 136 -5.89 -15.66 -15.73
CA ASP A 136 -6.47 -14.73 -16.70
C ASP A 136 -6.52 -13.31 -16.13
N GLU A 137 -7.02 -13.16 -14.90
CA GLU A 137 -7.02 -11.86 -14.22
C GLU A 137 -5.59 -11.40 -13.91
N ALA A 138 -4.71 -12.30 -13.49
CA ALA A 138 -3.32 -11.98 -13.19
C ALA A 138 -2.58 -11.40 -14.40
N THR A 139 -2.67 -12.06 -15.56
CA THR A 139 -2.03 -11.61 -16.81
C THR A 139 -2.64 -10.30 -17.31
N HIS A 140 -3.97 -10.14 -17.23
CA HIS A 140 -4.61 -8.88 -17.60
C HIS A 140 -4.14 -7.72 -16.72
N ALA A 141 -4.17 -7.92 -15.40
CA ALA A 141 -3.75 -6.91 -14.44
C ALA A 141 -2.26 -6.55 -14.58
N LEU A 142 -1.40 -7.53 -14.89
CA LEU A 142 0.01 -7.27 -15.15
C LEU A 142 0.21 -6.43 -16.41
N SER A 143 -0.58 -6.68 -17.46
CA SER A 143 -0.52 -5.89 -18.70
C SER A 143 -0.86 -4.42 -18.44
N GLU A 144 -1.94 -4.15 -17.68
CA GLU A 144 -2.31 -2.79 -17.28
C GLU A 144 -1.26 -2.14 -16.36
N ALA A 145 -0.69 -2.90 -15.43
CA ALA A 145 0.40 -2.45 -14.59
C ALA A 145 1.63 -2.03 -15.42
N LYS A 146 2.02 -2.82 -16.42
CA LYS A 146 3.12 -2.50 -17.35
C LYS A 146 2.78 -1.33 -18.27
N ARG A 147 1.53 -1.20 -18.71
CA ARG A 147 1.07 -0.04 -19.51
C ARG A 147 1.27 1.28 -18.74
N LEU A 148 0.97 1.28 -17.44
CA LEU A 148 1.12 2.46 -16.57
C LEU A 148 2.55 2.66 -16.06
N HIS A 149 3.34 1.59 -15.97
CA HIS A 149 4.73 1.61 -15.56
C HIS A 149 5.59 0.70 -16.45
N PRO A 150 6.02 1.19 -17.63
CA PRO A 150 6.72 0.36 -18.63
C PRO A 150 8.04 -0.26 -18.14
N THR A 151 8.66 0.33 -17.11
CA THR A 151 9.90 -0.17 -16.49
C THR A 151 9.66 -1.12 -15.31
N LEU A 152 8.42 -1.60 -15.12
CA LEU A 152 8.11 -2.60 -14.10
C LEU A 152 8.84 -3.93 -14.41
N SER A 153 9.67 -4.35 -13.46
CA SER A 153 10.43 -5.60 -13.51
C SER A 153 10.57 -6.21 -12.11
N VAL A 154 10.99 -7.48 -12.03
CA VAL A 154 11.36 -8.11 -10.75
C VAL A 154 12.38 -7.26 -9.98
N GLN A 155 13.43 -6.79 -10.65
CA GLN A 155 14.48 -5.96 -10.03
C GLN A 155 13.92 -4.66 -9.46
N TRP A 156 12.97 -4.02 -10.17
CA TRP A 156 12.33 -2.81 -9.67
C TRP A 156 11.53 -3.10 -8.39
N VAL A 157 10.77 -4.19 -8.37
CA VAL A 157 9.98 -4.59 -7.19
C VAL A 157 10.90 -4.90 -6.01
N GLU A 158 11.96 -5.68 -6.23
CA GLU A 158 12.96 -6.00 -5.20
C GLU A 158 13.61 -4.77 -4.59
N LYS A 159 13.86 -3.74 -5.39
CA LYS A 159 14.55 -2.52 -4.97
C LYS A 159 13.62 -1.48 -4.34
N TYR A 160 12.42 -1.28 -4.90
CA TYR A 160 11.59 -0.12 -4.60
C TYR A 160 10.26 -0.44 -3.93
N TYR A 161 9.76 -1.68 -4.00
CA TYR A 161 8.48 -2.01 -3.38
C TYR A 161 8.62 -2.05 -1.85
N PRO A 162 7.73 -1.40 -1.08
CA PRO A 162 8.00 -1.08 0.32
C PRO A 162 7.79 -2.25 1.31
N MET A 163 7.49 -3.47 0.84
CA MET A 163 7.41 -4.65 1.71
C MET A 163 8.74 -4.92 2.44
N THR A 164 8.71 -4.82 3.76
CA THR A 164 9.88 -4.98 4.63
C THR A 164 10.27 -6.45 4.77
N ARG A 165 9.30 -7.31 5.07
CA ARG A 165 9.53 -8.74 5.26
C ARG A 165 9.87 -9.41 3.94
N GLU A 166 10.92 -10.22 3.97
CA GLU A 166 11.38 -10.95 2.79
C GLU A 166 10.36 -11.98 2.30
N GLN A 167 9.70 -12.68 3.22
CA GLN A 167 8.65 -13.66 2.91
C GLN A 167 7.50 -13.03 2.12
N ASP A 168 6.97 -11.89 2.60
CA ASP A 168 5.85 -11.20 1.96
C ASP A 168 6.25 -10.68 0.57
N ARG A 169 7.47 -10.14 0.46
CA ARG A 169 8.02 -9.67 -0.81
C ARG A 169 8.28 -10.81 -1.79
N ALA A 170 8.71 -11.98 -1.31
CA ALA A 170 8.92 -13.17 -2.12
C ALA A 170 7.59 -13.68 -2.67
N ALA A 171 6.54 -13.78 -1.84
CA ALA A 171 5.19 -14.15 -2.29
C ALA A 171 4.64 -13.13 -3.30
N TYR A 172 4.88 -11.84 -3.08
CA TYR A 172 4.49 -10.79 -4.02
C TYR A 172 5.15 -10.94 -5.39
N LEU A 173 6.45 -11.25 -5.42
CA LEU A 173 7.19 -11.54 -6.64
C LEU A 173 6.75 -12.84 -7.30
N GLU A 174 6.44 -13.87 -6.52
CA GLU A 174 5.90 -15.14 -7.02
C GLU A 174 4.59 -14.92 -7.76
N GLY A 175 3.63 -14.22 -7.15
CA GLY A 175 2.36 -13.88 -7.80
C GLY A 175 2.55 -13.10 -9.09
N LEU A 176 3.47 -12.13 -9.11
CA LEU A 176 3.80 -11.39 -10.33
C LEU A 176 4.47 -12.26 -11.40
N ARG A 177 5.34 -13.19 -11.04
CA ARG A 177 5.96 -14.14 -11.99
C ARG A 177 4.91 -15.08 -12.57
N THR A 178 4.00 -15.57 -11.75
CA THR A 178 2.83 -16.35 -12.19
C THR A 178 1.98 -15.57 -13.19
N ALA A 179 1.86 -14.25 -13.02
CA ALA A 179 1.19 -13.36 -13.96
C ALA A 179 1.96 -13.09 -15.27
N GLY A 180 3.24 -13.52 -15.36
CA GLY A 180 4.11 -13.31 -16.52
C GLY A 180 5.11 -12.15 -16.38
N LEU A 181 5.46 -11.73 -15.16
CA LEU A 181 6.52 -10.74 -14.94
C LEU A 181 7.90 -11.40 -15.00
N GLU A 182 8.79 -10.79 -15.78
CA GLU A 182 10.20 -11.16 -15.95
C GLU A 182 11.12 -10.37 -15.01
#